data_AF-A0AAX6GU31-F1
#
_entry.id   AF-A0AAX6GU31-F1
#
_cell.length_a   1.000
_cell.length_b   1.000
_cell.length_c   1.000
_cell.angle_alpha   90.00
_cell.angle_beta   90.00
_cell.angle_gamma   90.00
#
_symmetry.space_group_name_H-M   'P 1'
#
loop_
_entity.id
_entity.type
_entity.pdbx_description
1 polymer ?
#
loop_
_entity_poly.entity_id
_entity_poly.type
_entity_poly.pdbx_seq_one_letter_code
_entity_poly.pdbx_strand_id
1 'polypeptide(L)'
;MASTDHDPCPICLEPITQEAYLDHCFHAFCYPCILYWSRVLTKKQSQTLSSIKCPLCKTDNLSIVHGFNGEFFQQHYISKGLAKSWWFSSAHGFRLQWYGSDVQISKSLFDVHRFWKHR
;
A
#
# COMPACT_ATOMS: atom_id res chain seq x y z
N MET A 1 -39.12 3.03 0.96
CA MET A 1 -37.88 2.39 1.46
C MET A 1 -37.08 2.00 0.24
N ALA A 2 -36.00 2.72 -0.07
CA ALA A 2 -35.19 2.42 -1.24
C ALA A 2 -34.42 1.13 -0.95
N SER A 3 -34.84 0.02 -1.55
CA SER A 3 -33.98 -1.15 -1.72
C SER A 3 -32.87 -0.73 -2.69
N THR A 4 -31.77 -0.21 -2.16
CA THR A 4 -30.53 -0.11 -2.92
C THR A 4 -30.10 -1.55 -3.20
N ASP A 5 -30.51 -2.03 -4.37
CA ASP A 5 -30.10 -3.30 -4.97
C ASP A 5 -28.60 -3.17 -5.30
N HIS A 6 -27.78 -3.29 -4.26
CA HIS A 6 -26.34 -3.39 -4.44
C HIS A 6 -26.04 -4.82 -4.82
N ASP A 7 -25.40 -4.97 -5.99
CA ASP A 7 -24.91 -6.27 -6.44
C ASP A 7 -24.16 -6.98 -5.29
N PRO A 8 -24.40 -8.28 -5.10
CA PRO A 8 -23.75 -9.03 -4.04
C PRO A 8 -22.24 -8.98 -4.21
N CYS A 9 -21.51 -9.09 -3.10
CA CYS A 9 -20.06 -9.13 -3.11
C CYS A 9 -19.57 -10.24 -4.05
N PRO A 10 -18.77 -9.95 -5.08
CA PRO A 10 -18.35 -10.96 -6.07
C PRO A 10 -17.48 -12.10 -5.52
N ILE A 11 -17.01 -11.97 -4.27
CA ILE A 11 -16.14 -12.95 -3.62
C ILE A 11 -16.96 -13.90 -2.73
N CYS A 12 -17.87 -13.38 -1.90
CA CYS A 12 -18.65 -14.19 -0.96
C CYS A 12 -20.10 -14.40 -1.38
N LEU A 13 -20.57 -13.70 -2.42
CA LEU A 13 -21.93 -13.75 -2.98
C LEU A 13 -23.03 -13.28 -2.02
N GLU A 14 -22.65 -12.68 -0.90
CA GLU A 14 -23.54 -12.07 0.10
C GLU A 14 -23.58 -10.54 -0.08
N PRO A 15 -24.55 -9.83 0.52
CA PRO A 15 -24.57 -8.37 0.54
C PRO A 15 -23.24 -7.79 1.03
N ILE A 16 -22.79 -6.71 0.40
CA ILE A 16 -21.51 -6.08 0.75
C ILE A 16 -21.59 -5.52 2.18
N THR A 17 -20.67 -5.97 3.02
CA THR A 17 -20.49 -5.48 4.40
C THR A 17 -19.09 -4.89 4.55
N GLN A 18 -18.97 -3.78 5.28
CA GLN A 18 -17.72 -3.02 5.40
C GLN A 18 -17.15 -2.72 4.01
N GLU A 19 -17.85 -1.89 3.26
CA GLU A 19 -17.56 -1.62 1.86
C GLU A 19 -16.08 -1.21 1.64
N ALA A 20 -15.49 -1.83 0.64
CA ALA A 20 -14.13 -1.56 0.20
C ALA A 20 -14.04 -1.55 -1.32
N TYR A 21 -13.15 -0.71 -1.81
CA TYR A 21 -12.93 -0.44 -3.22
C TYR A 21 -11.48 -0.70 -3.58
N LEU A 22 -11.26 -1.16 -4.81
CA LEU A 22 -9.93 -1.15 -5.40
C LEU A 22 -9.64 0.23 -6.02
N ASP A 23 -8.40 0.69 -5.90
CA ASP A 23 -8.02 2.09 -6.18
C ASP A 23 -8.04 2.52 -7.65
N HIS A 24 -7.84 1.61 -8.60
CA HIS A 24 -7.87 1.96 -10.03
C HIS A 24 -9.21 1.66 -10.70
N CYS A 25 -9.83 0.53 -10.34
CA CYS A 25 -11.05 0.07 -11.01
C CYS A 25 -12.34 0.34 -10.23
N PHE A 26 -12.25 0.77 -8.97
CA PHE A 26 -13.38 1.13 -8.09
C PHE A 26 -14.48 0.07 -7.95
N HIS A 27 -14.20 -1.20 -8.26
CA HIS A 27 -15.14 -2.28 -7.97
C HIS A 27 -15.24 -2.50 -6.46
N ALA A 28 -16.47 -2.66 -5.98
CA ALA A 28 -16.79 -2.82 -4.58
C ALA A 28 -16.78 -4.30 -4.14
N PHE A 29 -16.33 -4.52 -2.90
CA PHE A 29 -16.30 -5.82 -2.23
C PHE A 29 -16.49 -5.62 -0.73
N CYS A 30 -16.76 -6.69 0.02
CA CYS A 30 -16.56 -6.65 1.47
C CYS A 30 -15.07 -6.47 1.78
N TYR A 31 -14.73 -5.57 2.70
CA TYR A 31 -13.34 -5.35 3.12
C TYR A 31 -12.63 -6.65 3.55
N PRO A 32 -13.21 -7.52 4.39
CA PRO A 32 -12.58 -8.79 4.75
C PRO A 32 -12.32 -9.70 3.54
N CYS A 33 -13.21 -9.72 2.56
CA CYS A 33 -13.12 -10.56 1.39
C CYS A 33 -11.95 -10.16 0.49
N ILE A 34 -11.87 -8.87 0.12
CA ILE A 34 -10.80 -8.38 -0.76
C ILE A 34 -9.44 -8.38 -0.07
N LEU A 35 -9.41 -8.17 1.27
CA LEU A 35 -8.20 -8.29 2.07
C LEU A 35 -7.71 -9.75 2.17
N TYR A 36 -8.60 -10.72 2.30
CA TYR A 36 -8.22 -12.14 2.28
C TYR A 36 -7.70 -12.55 0.90
N TRP A 37 -8.38 -12.10 -0.17
CA TRP A 37 -7.96 -12.33 -1.55
C TRP A 37 -6.51 -11.87 -1.80
N SER A 38 -6.18 -10.64 -1.37
CA SER A 38 -4.81 -10.12 -1.53
C SER A 38 -3.78 -10.98 -0.81
N ARG A 39 -4.07 -11.43 0.42
CA ARG A 39 -3.18 -12.32 1.19
C ARG A 39 -2.97 -13.67 0.49
N VAL A 40 -4.01 -14.29 -0.06
CA VAL A 40 -3.87 -15.57 -0.78
C VAL A 40 -2.97 -15.43 -2.00
N LEU A 41 -3.10 -14.34 -2.76
CA LEU A 41 -2.23 -14.09 -3.91
C LEU A 41 -0.77 -13.89 -3.50
N THR A 42 -0.50 -13.20 -2.40
CA THR A 42 0.88 -13.02 -1.89
C THR A 42 1.53 -14.33 -1.44
N LYS A 43 0.76 -15.35 -1.04
CA LYS A 43 1.30 -16.67 -0.68
C LYS A 43 1.64 -17.53 -1.90
N LYS A 44 0.92 -17.35 -3.01
CA LYS A 44 1.10 -18.14 -4.23
C LYS A 44 2.26 -17.64 -5.10
N GLN A 45 2.52 -16.34 -5.11
CA GLN A 45 3.65 -15.79 -5.84
C GLN A 45 4.88 -15.72 -4.92
N SER A 46 5.94 -16.48 -5.24
CA SER A 46 7.23 -16.41 -4.54
C SER A 46 7.97 -15.07 -4.70
N GLN A 47 7.31 -14.04 -5.27
CA GLN A 47 7.85 -12.71 -5.53
C GLN A 47 7.06 -11.65 -4.76
N THR A 48 7.72 -10.55 -4.40
CA THR A 48 7.12 -9.41 -3.70
C THR A 48 6.03 -8.76 -4.56
N LEU A 49 4.76 -9.00 -4.23
CA LEU A 49 3.62 -8.40 -4.92
C LEU A 49 3.56 -6.88 -4.64
N SER A 50 3.64 -6.06 -5.67
CA SER A 50 3.41 -4.62 -5.61
C SER A 50 1.97 -4.20 -5.97
N SER A 51 1.20 -5.11 -6.57
CA SER A 51 -0.15 -4.89 -7.10
C SER A 51 -1.00 -6.15 -6.92
N ILE A 52 -2.33 -6.01 -6.77
CA ILE A 52 -3.29 -7.11 -6.91
C ILE A 52 -4.14 -6.94 -8.16
N LYS A 53 -4.47 -8.06 -8.81
CA LYS A 53 -5.48 -8.09 -9.87
C LYS A 53 -6.89 -8.17 -9.29
N CYS A 54 -7.78 -7.32 -9.80
CA CYS A 54 -9.18 -7.32 -9.46
C CYS A 54 -9.83 -8.68 -9.78
N PRO A 55 -10.60 -9.29 -8.85
CA PRO A 55 -11.32 -10.54 -9.12
C PRO A 55 -12.31 -10.44 -10.30
N LEU A 56 -12.94 -9.26 -10.47
CA LEU A 56 -13.94 -9.00 -11.51
C LEU A 56 -13.31 -8.70 -12.87
N CYS A 57 -12.63 -7.56 -13.00
CA CYS A 57 -12.17 -7.03 -14.29
C CYS A 57 -10.70 -7.31 -14.60
N LYS A 58 -9.98 -7.94 -13.67
CA LYS A 58 -8.53 -8.26 -13.77
C LYS A 58 -7.57 -7.06 -13.83
N THR A 59 -8.08 -5.82 -13.76
CA THR A 59 -7.26 -4.60 -13.62
C THR A 59 -6.29 -4.71 -12.44
N ASP A 60 -5.07 -4.26 -12.62
CA ASP A 60 -4.05 -4.14 -11.57
C ASP A 60 -4.33 -2.94 -10.66
N ASN A 61 -4.27 -3.15 -9.35
CA ASN A 61 -4.61 -2.18 -8.31
C ASN A 61 -3.52 -2.20 -7.23
N LEU A 62 -3.13 -1.02 -6.72
CA LEU A 62 -2.01 -0.89 -5.78
C LEU A 62 -2.47 -0.91 -4.32
N SER A 63 -3.74 -0.65 -4.08
CA SER A 63 -4.31 -0.53 -2.75
C SER A 63 -5.81 -0.83 -2.69
N ILE A 64 -6.28 -1.02 -1.45
CA ILE A 64 -7.68 -1.21 -1.10
C ILE A 64 -8.12 -0.02 -0.26
N VAL A 65 -9.11 0.74 -0.71
CA VAL A 65 -9.72 1.86 0.02
C VAL A 65 -10.94 1.35 0.80
N HIS A 66 -11.07 1.69 2.08
CA HIS A 66 -12.16 1.20 2.93
C HIS A 66 -12.46 2.14 4.10
N GLY A 67 -13.55 1.89 4.82
CA GLY A 67 -13.88 2.60 6.05
C GLY A 67 -14.22 4.08 5.83
N PHE A 68 -14.82 4.40 4.68
CA PHE A 68 -15.25 5.77 4.40
C PHE A 68 -16.40 6.19 5.32
N ASN A 69 -16.26 7.34 5.97
CA ASN A 69 -17.27 7.88 6.90
C ASN A 69 -17.85 9.24 6.46
N GLY A 70 -17.64 9.64 5.20
CA GLY A 70 -18.08 10.94 4.67
C GLY A 70 -16.95 11.96 4.56
N GLU A 71 -15.94 11.88 5.42
CA GLU A 71 -14.80 12.82 5.46
C GLU A 71 -13.45 12.11 5.33
N PHE A 72 -13.33 10.93 5.93
CA PHE A 72 -12.09 10.19 6.03
C PHE A 72 -12.25 8.79 5.45
N PHE A 73 -11.16 8.23 4.93
CA PHE A 73 -11.05 6.85 4.49
C PHE A 73 -9.71 6.25 4.93
N GLN A 74 -9.64 4.93 4.92
CA GLN A 74 -8.41 4.18 5.13
C GLN A 74 -7.97 3.55 3.81
N GLN A 75 -6.65 3.50 3.58
CA GLN A 75 -6.07 2.93 2.38
C GLN A 75 -5.00 1.90 2.72
N HIS A 76 -5.25 0.65 2.34
CA HIS A 76 -4.36 -0.48 2.54
C HIS A 76 -3.54 -0.76 1.28
N TYR A 77 -2.27 -0.36 1.27
CA TYR A 77 -1.36 -0.63 0.16
C TYR A 77 -0.90 -2.08 0.15
N ILE A 78 -0.89 -2.70 -1.04
CA ILE A 78 -0.49 -4.11 -1.25
C ILE A 78 1.03 -4.29 -1.13
N SER A 79 1.79 -3.24 -1.45
CA SER A 79 3.25 -3.25 -1.40
C SER A 79 3.77 -3.66 -0.01
N LYS A 80 4.44 -4.81 0.06
CA LYS A 80 5.33 -5.18 1.17
C LYS A 80 6.82 -4.92 0.88
N GLY A 81 7.17 -4.33 -0.27
CA GLY A 81 8.55 -4.33 -0.77
C GLY A 81 9.16 -3.01 -1.24
N LEU A 82 8.41 -1.89 -1.33
CA LEU A 82 8.92 -0.66 -1.99
C LEU A 82 9.15 0.54 -1.07
N ALA A 83 8.76 0.46 0.20
CA ALA A 83 9.03 1.54 1.16
C ALA A 83 10.54 1.81 1.40
N LYS A 84 11.42 0.90 0.95
CA LYS A 84 12.88 1.07 1.07
C LYS A 84 13.61 1.38 -0.24
N SER A 85 13.00 1.26 -1.42
CA SER A 85 13.77 1.30 -2.68
C SER A 85 13.35 2.32 -3.74
N TRP A 86 12.21 3.04 -3.61
CA TRP A 86 11.76 3.94 -4.70
C TRP A 86 11.66 5.45 -4.38
N TRP A 87 11.65 5.89 -3.12
CA TRP A 87 11.38 7.33 -2.84
C TRP A 87 12.56 8.18 -2.40
N PHE A 88 13.70 7.58 -2.06
CA PHE A 88 14.83 8.34 -1.59
C PHE A 88 15.97 8.26 -2.60
N SER A 89 16.34 9.41 -3.16
CA SER A 89 17.68 9.56 -3.73
C SER A 89 18.71 9.06 -2.71
N SER A 90 19.89 8.64 -3.18
CA SER A 90 21.00 8.26 -2.29
C SER A 90 21.23 9.28 -1.16
N ALA A 91 21.04 10.58 -1.45
CA ALA A 91 21.12 11.66 -0.48
C ALA A 91 20.06 11.59 0.63
N HIS A 92 18.83 11.19 0.32
CA HIS A 92 17.75 11.11 1.30
C HIS A 92 17.81 9.81 2.13
N GLY A 93 18.30 8.73 1.55
CA GLY A 93 18.65 7.50 2.30
C GLY A 93 19.76 7.77 3.33
N PHE A 94 20.78 8.52 2.93
CA PHE A 94 21.84 8.96 3.85
C PHE A 94 21.29 9.80 5.01
N ARG A 95 20.41 10.77 4.75
CA ARG A 95 19.82 11.62 5.81
C ARG A 95 18.99 10.83 6.83
N LEU A 96 18.28 9.78 6.42
CA LEU A 96 17.47 8.96 7.33
C LEU A 96 18.32 8.17 8.33
N GLN A 97 19.54 7.76 7.95
CA GLN A 97 20.46 7.06 8.87
C GLN A 97 20.84 7.93 10.08
N TRP A 98 20.83 9.26 9.92
CA TRP A 98 21.19 10.21 10.97
C TRP A 98 20.09 10.43 12.01
N TYR A 99 18.82 10.46 11.60
CA TYR A 99 17.73 10.63 12.55
C TYR A 99 17.53 9.41 13.47
N GLY A 100 18.03 8.23 13.06
CA GLY A 100 17.93 7.00 13.83
C GLY A 100 19.14 6.64 14.70
N SER A 101 20.24 7.38 14.60
CA SER A 101 21.49 7.07 15.30
C SER A 101 21.83 8.18 16.28
N ASP A 102 21.31 8.08 17.50
CA ASP A 102 21.83 8.85 18.61
C ASP A 102 23.28 8.40 18.89
N VAL A 103 24.19 9.37 19.01
CA VAL A 103 25.60 9.22 19.46
C VAL A 103 26.61 8.63 18.44
N GLN A 104 27.33 9.53 17.74
CA GLN A 104 28.81 9.64 17.62
C GLN A 104 29.13 10.64 16.49
N ILE A 105 28.88 11.93 16.78
CA ILE A 105 28.81 13.05 15.80
C ILE A 105 30.15 13.39 15.11
N SER A 106 31.30 12.94 15.63
CA SER A 106 32.61 13.48 15.19
C SER A 106 33.16 12.88 13.88
N LYS A 107 33.06 11.56 13.67
CA LYS A 107 33.57 10.94 12.41
C LYS A 107 32.67 11.23 11.22
N SER A 108 31.38 11.45 11.48
CA SER A 108 30.35 11.45 10.45
C SER A 108 30.16 12.84 9.79
N LEU A 109 30.55 13.92 10.47
CA LEU A 109 30.57 15.29 9.90
C LEU A 109 31.56 15.43 8.72
N PHE A 110 32.68 14.71 8.77
CA PHE A 110 33.68 14.68 7.69
C PHE A 110 33.14 14.02 6.40
N ASP A 111 32.31 12.98 6.53
CA ASP A 111 31.73 12.28 5.39
C ASP A 111 30.64 13.12 4.70
N VAL A 112 29.85 13.89 5.46
CA VAL A 112 28.89 14.84 4.89
C VAL A 112 29.61 15.88 4.03
N HIS A 113 30.65 16.50 4.58
CA HIS A 113 31.39 17.53 3.87
C HIS A 113 32.09 16.98 2.60
N ARG A 114 32.61 15.74 2.65
CA ARG A 114 33.18 15.09 1.46
C ARG A 114 32.13 14.80 0.40
N PHE A 115 30.93 14.36 0.79
CA PHE A 115 29.82 14.09 -0.13
C PHE A 115 29.40 15.35 -0.90
N TRP A 116 29.25 16.50 -0.22
CA TRP A 116 28.87 17.76 -0.88
C TRP A 116 29.97 18.35 -1.76
N LYS A 117 31.24 17.99 -1.54
CA LYS A 117 32.36 18.43 -2.39
C LYS A 117 32.49 17.68 -3.71
N HIS A 118 31.88 16.50 -3.84
CA HIS A 118 32.03 15.63 -5.02
C HIS A 118 30.72 15.46 -5.83
N ARG A 119 29.77 16.37 -5.63
CA ARG A 119 28.52 16.47 -6.39
C ARG A 119 28.53 17.75 -7.20
#